data_AF-T1BKY6-F1
#
_entry.id   AF-T1BKY6-F1
#
_cell.length_a   1.000
_cell.length_b   1.000
_cell.length_c   1.000
_cell.angle_alpha   90.00
_cell.angle_beta   90.00
_cell.angle_gamma   90.00
#
_symmetry.space_group_name_H-M   'P 1'
#
loop_
_entity.id
_entity.type
_entity.pdbx_description
1 polymer ?
#
loop_
_entity_poly.entity_id
_entity_poly.type
_entity_poly.pdbx_seq_one_letter_code
_entity_poly.pdbx_strand_id
1 'polypeptide(L)' 'MYLPQQFVETTPDVLHELIRTHPLGTLVVLTGAELCANHIPF' A
#
# COMPACT_ATOMS: atom_id res chain seq x y z
N MET A 1 3.55 -11.04 1.27
CA MET A 1 2.45 -10.40 2.01
C MET A 1 1.24 -11.31 1.92
N TYR A 2 0.60 -11.62 3.04
CA TYR A 2 -0.64 -12.40 3.06
C TYR A 2 -1.84 -11.48 2.83
N LEU A 3 -2.72 -11.85 1.90
CA LEU A 3 -3.99 -11.16 1.64
C LEU A 3 -5.13 -12.18 1.83
N PRO A 4 -5.95 -12.06 2.88
CA PRO A 4 -7.10 -12.94 3.07
C PRO A 4 -8.08 -12.84 1.89
N GLN A 5 -8.74 -13.95 1.57
CA GLN A 5 -9.64 -14.03 0.40
C GLN A 5 -10.76 -12.99 0.44
N GLN A 6 -11.31 -12.68 1.62
CA GLN A 6 -12.34 -11.64 1.76
C GLN A 6 -11.87 -10.21 1.48
N PHE A 7 -10.56 -9.99 1.33
CA PHE A 7 -9.97 -8.68 1.02
C PHE A 7 -9.31 -8.65 -0.37
N VAL A 8 -9.49 -9.69 -1.18
CA VAL A 8 -8.99 -9.70 -2.55
C VAL A 8 -9.85 -8.78 -3.39
N GLU A 9 -9.28 -7.63 -3.76
CA GLU A 9 -9.80 -6.74 -4.78
C GLU A 9 -8.72 -6.53 -5.84
N THR A 10 -9.09 -6.68 -7.11
CA THR A 10 -8.16 -6.59 -8.25
C THR A 10 -8.56 -5.54 -9.27
N THR A 11 -9.73 -4.92 -9.10
CA THR A 11 -10.28 -3.90 -10.01
C THR A 11 -9.56 -2.58 -9.79
N PRO A 12 -8.80 -2.07 -10.79
CA PRO A 12 -8.00 -0.85 -10.60
C PRO A 12 -8.83 0.36 -10.18
N ASP A 13 -10.03 0.53 -10.70
CA ASP A 13 -10.89 1.67 -10.40
C ASP A 13 -11.32 1.71 -8.93
N VAL A 14 -11.72 0.55 -8.39
CA VAL A 14 -12.07 0.39 -6.97
C VAL A 14 -10.86 0.65 -6.09
N LEU A 15 -9.69 0.09 -6.45
CA LEU A 15 -8.46 0.31 -5.70
C LEU A 15 -8.05 1.79 -5.70
N HIS A 16 -8.14 2.48 -6.83
CA HIS A 16 -7.84 3.90 -6.91
C HIS A 16 -8.81 4.76 -6.10
N GLU A 17 -10.10 4.40 -6.04
CA GLU A 17 -11.08 5.08 -5.20
C GLU A 17 -10.75 4.90 -3.72
N LEU A 18 -10.42 3.69 -3.29
CA LEU A 18 -10.02 3.41 -1.90
C LEU A 18 -8.79 4.23 -1.49
N ILE A 19 -7.77 4.32 -2.35
CA ILE A 19 -6.56 5.13 -2.11
C ILE A 19 -6.89 6.61 -1.93
N ARG A 20 -7.80 7.17 -2.75
CA ARG A 20 -8.21 8.58 -2.64
C ARG A 20 -9.00 8.86 -1.37
N THR A 21 -9.88 7.95 -0.98
CA THR A 21 -10.75 8.11 0.20
C THR A 21 -9.99 7.90 1.50
N HIS A 22 -8.98 7.01 1.51
CA HIS A 22 -8.18 6.68 2.68
C HIS A 22 -6.69 6.80 2.34
N PRO A 23 -6.16 8.03 2.27
CA PRO A 23 -4.77 8.23 1.92
C PRO A 23 -3.88 7.64 3.02
N LEU A 24 -3.15 6.58 2.65
CA LEU A 24 -2.09 5.97 3.43
C LEU A 24 -0.95 5.65 2.46
N GLY A 25 0.26 6.07 2.79
CA GLY A 25 1.42 6.04 1.93
C GLY A 25 2.68 5.83 2.76
N THR A 26 3.41 4.80 2.39
CA THR A 26 4.69 4.44 3.00
C THR A 26 5.68 4.26 1.87
N LEU A 27 6.76 5.05 1.89
CA LEU A 27 7.86 4.87 0.96
C LEU A 27 8.71 3.70 1.43
N VAL A 28 8.66 2.61 0.67
CA VAL A 28 9.49 1.44 0.92
C VAL A 28 10.72 1.50 0.03
N VAL A 29 11.90 1.45 0.64
CA VAL A 29 13.19 1.42 -0.05
C VAL A 29 14.00 0.21 0.42
N LEU A 30 14.83 -0.33 -0.47
CA LEU A 30 15.83 -1.32 -0.11
C LEU A 30 17.15 -0.60 0.18
N THR A 31 17.61 -0.65 1.42
CA THR A 31 18.87 -0.08 1.89
C THR A 31 19.82 -1.21 2.25
N GLY A 32 20.72 -1.54 1.33
CA GLY A 32 21.59 -2.71 1.45
C GLY A 32 20.76 -4.00 1.36
N ALA A 33 20.74 -4.77 2.44
CA ALA A 33 19.95 -6.00 2.56
C ALA A 33 18.63 -5.81 3.34
N GLU A 34 18.33 -4.58 3.75
CA GLU A 34 17.19 -4.27 4.62
C GLU A 34 16.10 -3.49 3.88
N LEU A 35 14.84 -3.74 4.24
CA LEU A 35 13.70 -2.94 3.79
C LEU A 35 13.43 -1.84 4.81
N CYS A 36 13.51 -0.58 4.37
CA CYS A 36 13.11 0.59 5.16
C CYS A 36 11.75 1.11 4.67
N ALA A 37 10.82 1.29 5.61
CA ALA A 37 9.45 1.73 5.35
C ALA A 37 9.20 3.08 6.03
N ASN A 38 9.25 4.17 5.26
CA ASN A 38 9.12 5.54 5.76
C ASN A 38 7.70 6.07 5.53
N HIS A 39 7.00 6.44 6.60
CA HIS A 39 5.67 7.06 6.49
C HIS A 39 5.78 8.44 5.85
N ILE A 40 4.94 8.74 4.86
CA ILE A 40 4.85 10.08 4.25
C ILE A 40 3.58 10.76 4.80
N PRO A 41 3.56 12.04 5.16
CA PRO A 41 2.30 12.71 5.50
C PRO A 41 1.42 12.93 4.25
N PHE A 42 0.10 12.79 4.41
CA PHE A 42 -0.91 12.97 3.35
C PHE A 42 -1.88 14.10 3.72
#